data_AF-A0A966YLL9-F1
#
_entry.id   AF-A0A966YLL9-F1
#
_cell.length_a   1.000
_cell.length_b   1.000
_cell.length_c   1.000
_cell.angle_alpha   90.00
_cell.angle_beta   90.00
_cell.angle_gamma   90.00
#
_symmetry.space_group_name_H-M   'P 1'
#
loop_
_entity.id
_entity.type
_entity.pdbx_description
1 polymer ?
#
loop_
_entity_poly.entity_id
_entity_poly.type
_entity_poly.pdbx_seq_one_letter_code
_entity_poly.pdbx_strand_id
1 'polypeptide(L)' 'MATYHSSRGRSPEIGFGDTLLGGLAPDGGLYLPTAWPELP' A
#
# COMPACT_ATOMS: atom_id res chain seq x y z
N MET A 1 -0.27 -3.40 -12.42
CA MET A 1 -1.09 -3.82 -11.26
C MET A 1 -1.00 -2.74 -10.20
N ALA A 2 -2.03 -2.55 -9.37
CA ALA A 2 -2.00 -1.52 -8.32
C ALA A 2 -0.90 -1.82 -7.29
N THR A 3 -0.02 -0.85 -7.03
CA THR A 3 0.98 -0.91 -5.96
C THR A 3 0.54 -0.05 -4.78
N TYR A 4 1.03 -0.39 -3.59
CA TYR A 4 0.69 0.27 -2.34
C TYR A 4 1.96 0.67 -1.60
N HIS A 5 1.92 1.83 -0.94
CA HIS A 5 3.01 2.38 -0.13
C HIS A 5 2.56 2.57 1.32
N SER A 6 3.50 2.47 2.27
CA SER A 6 3.21 2.80 3.67
C SER A 6 3.02 4.32 3.82
N SER A 7 2.03 4.72 4.63
CA SER A 7 1.82 6.11 5.05
C SER A 7 3.02 6.74 5.76
N ARG A 8 3.97 5.92 6.24
CA ARG A 8 5.23 6.37 6.86
C ARG A 8 6.42 6.36 5.90
N GLY A 9 6.26 5.82 4.69
CA GLY A 9 7.26 5.86 3.62
C GLY A 9 8.56 5.09 3.91
N ARG A 10 8.58 4.22 4.93
CA ARG A 10 9.78 3.48 5.36
C ARG A 10 9.72 1.99 5.05
N SER A 11 8.61 1.52 4.48
CA SER A 11 8.43 0.16 4.00
C SER A 11 8.47 0.13 2.47
N PRO A 12 8.98 -0.96 1.84
CA PRO A 12 8.95 -1.11 0.39
C PRO A 12 7.50 -1.14 -0.13
N GLU A 13 7.31 -0.74 -1.38
CA GLU A 13 6.03 -0.89 -2.05
C GLU A 13 5.71 -2.37 -2.29
N ILE A 14 4.43 -2.73 -2.15
CA ILE A 14 3.94 -4.09 -2.35
C ILE A 14 2.68 -4.11 -3.21
N GLY A 15 2.29 -5.30 -3.67
CA GLY A 15 1.06 -5.50 -4.42
C GLY A 15 -0.20 -5.52 -3.52
N PHE A 16 -1.36 -5.46 -4.16
CA PHE A 16 -2.65 -5.53 -3.46
C PHE A 16 -2.82 -6.82 -2.63
N GLY A 17 -2.42 -7.98 -3.16
CA GLY A 17 -2.56 -9.26 -2.45
C GLY A 17 -1.77 -9.28 -1.13
N ASP A 18 -0.51 -8.84 -1.19
CA ASP A 18 0.34 -8.73 0.00
C ASP A 18 -0.19 -7.70 0.99
N THR A 19 -0.76 -6.60 0.51
CA THR A 19 -1.41 -5.57 1.34
C THR A 19 -2.61 -6.14 2.09
N LEU A 20 -3.49 -6.87 1.38
CA LEU A 20 -4.71 -7.46 1.93
C LEU A 20 -4.41 -8.49 3.03
N LEU A 21 -3.38 -9.32 2.83
CA LEU A 21 -3.00 -10.37 3.77
C LEU A 21 -2.08 -9.87 4.89
N GLY A 22 -1.28 -8.83 4.64
CA GLY A 22 -0.30 -8.29 5.59
C GLY A 22 -0.91 -7.32 6.61
N GLY A 23 -2.01 -6.64 6.29
CA GLY A 23 -2.66 -5.70 7.17
C GLY A 23 -1.84 -4.42 7.39
N LEU A 24 -1.13 -4.32 8.52
CA LEU A 24 -0.32 -3.15 8.88
C LEU A 24 1.04 -3.20 8.14
N ALA A 25 1.56 -2.04 7.72
CA ALA A 25 2.90 -1.97 7.15
C ALA A 25 3.97 -2.29 8.22
N PRO A 26 5.13 -2.87 7.86
CA PRO A 26 6.21 -3.22 8.79
C PRO A 26 6.72 -2.04 9.63
N ASP A 27 6.68 -0.81 9.09
CA ASP A 27 7.03 0.41 9.81
C ASP A 27 5.92 0.95 10.74
N GLY A 28 4.83 0.20 10.92
CA GLY A 28 3.68 0.58 11.72
C GLY A 28 2.71 1.55 11.02
N GLY A 29 2.90 1.82 9.73
CA GLY A 29 2.01 2.64 8.91
C GLY A 29 0.85 1.84 8.30
N LEU A 30 -0.02 2.54 7.58
CA LEU A 30 -1.10 1.93 6.80
C LEU A 30 -0.72 1.94 5.32
N TYR A 31 -1.16 0.95 4.55
CA TYR A 31 -0.96 0.93 3.11
C TYR A 31 -1.98 1.81 2.38
N LEU A 32 -1.50 2.67 1.49
CA LEU A 32 -2.31 3.47 0.56
C LEU A 32 -1.93 3.13 -0.88
N PRO A 33 -2.86 3.22 -1.84
CA PRO A 33 -2.51 3.04 -3.25
C PRO A 33 -1.51 4.13 -3.67
N THR A 34 -0.55 3.77 -4.50
CA THR A 34 0.42 4.74 -5.07
C THR A 34 -0.23 5.73 -6.03
N ALA A 35 -1.35 5.34 -6.63
CA ALA A 35 -2.21 6.21 -7.43
C ALA A 35 -3.68 5.91 -7.13
N TRP A 36 -4.50 6.96 -7.00
CA TRP A 36 -5.94 6.81 -6.88
C TRP A 36 -6.55 6.52 -8.25
N PRO A 37 -7.49 5.56 -8.36
CA PRO A 37 -8.21 5.34 -9.60
C PRO A 37 -9.10 6.56 -9.90
N GLU A 38 -9.12 6.97 -11.16
CA GLU A 38 -10.04 7.99 -11.66
C GLU A 38 -11.39 7.35 -12.00
N LEU A 39 -12.48 8.04 -11.68
CA LEU A 39 -13.81 7.65 -12.12
C LEU A 39 -14.04 8.18 -13.55
N PRO A 40 -14.82 7.46 -14.39
CA PRO A 40 -15.17 7.93 -15.74
C PRO A 40 -15.95 9.25 -15.75
#